data_AF-A0A3B9BZ72-F1
#
_entry.id   AF-A0A3B9BZ72-F1
#
_cell.length_a   1.000
_cell.length_b   1.000
_cell.length_c   1.000
_cell.angle_alpha   90.00
_cell.angle_beta   90.00
_cell.angle_gamma   90.00
#
_symmetry.space_group_name_H-M   'P 1'
#
loop_
_entity.id
_entity.type
_entity.pdbx_description
1 polymer ?
#
loop_
_entity_poly.entity_id
_entity_poly.type
_entity_poly.pdbx_seq_one_letter_code
_entity_poly.pdbx_strand_id
1 'polypeptide(L)'
;MKKIIFLSFLLCASVFISQAQTQQPSAKVQQEVELIRKADLGLTDVQISRLRTVLMGEEKQLEMSMKALEGNKGQQETRLKLHHDNKIRNIKGVMSAAQVEKFDALKLGDKL
;
A
#
# COMPACT_ATOMS: atom_id res chain seq x y z
N MET A 1 12.22 -15.31 52.20
CA MET A 1 11.74 -14.23 51.30
C MET A 1 12.88 -13.71 50.39
N LYS A 2 13.39 -14.49 49.42
CA LYS A 2 14.43 -14.01 48.47
C LYS A 2 14.38 -14.64 47.06
N LYS A 3 13.32 -15.35 46.68
CA LYS A 3 13.27 -16.10 45.39
C LYS A 3 12.15 -15.68 44.43
N ILE A 4 11.27 -14.75 44.81
CA ILE A 4 10.07 -14.39 44.01
C ILE A 4 10.30 -13.16 43.11
N ILE A 5 11.41 -12.43 43.27
CA ILE A 5 11.63 -11.17 42.53
C ILE A 5 12.19 -11.41 41.11
N PHE A 6 12.81 -12.57 40.84
CA PHE A 6 13.47 -12.81 39.56
C PHE A 6 12.54 -13.28 38.43
N LEU A 7 11.32 -13.74 38.74
CA LEU A 7 10.40 -14.24 37.71
C LEU A 7 9.58 -13.13 37.04
N SER A 8 9.49 -11.95 37.67
CA SER A 8 8.69 -10.82 37.19
C SER A 8 9.40 -9.97 36.12
N PHE A 9 10.71 -10.12 35.96
CA PHE A 9 11.49 -9.31 35.01
C PHE A 9 11.59 -9.95 33.62
N LEU A 10 11.31 -11.25 33.50
CA LEU A 10 11.40 -11.99 32.23
C LEU A 10 10.12 -11.93 31.37
N LEU A 11 9.01 -11.48 31.94
CA LEU A 11 7.71 -11.37 31.25
C LEU A 11 7.48 -10.02 30.56
N CYS A 12 8.29 -8.99 30.84
CA CYS A 12 8.16 -7.68 30.20
C CYS A 12 8.96 -7.54 28.89
N ALA A 13 9.83 -8.51 28.56
CA ALA A 13 10.68 -8.46 27.37
C ALA A 13 10.02 -9.02 26.10
N SER A 14 8.88 -9.72 26.21
CA SER A 14 8.23 -10.38 25.06
C SER A 14 7.29 -9.49 24.26
N VAL A 15 7.09 -8.22 24.62
CA VAL A 15 6.07 -7.35 23.98
C VAL A 15 6.59 -6.54 22.78
N PHE A 16 7.88 -6.62 22.43
CA PHE A 16 8.48 -5.74 21.41
C PHE A 16 8.90 -6.40 20.08
N ILE A 17 8.55 -7.65 19.82
CA ILE A 17 8.95 -8.35 18.57
C ILE A 17 7.75 -8.57 17.62
N SER A 18 6.96 -7.54 17.32
CA SER A 18 5.90 -7.63 16.29
C SER A 18 5.74 -6.43 15.38
N GLN A 19 6.74 -5.55 15.28
CA GLN A 19 6.69 -4.40 14.36
C GLN A 19 7.89 -4.34 13.42
N ALA A 20 8.15 -5.44 12.70
CA ALA A 20 8.93 -5.41 11.47
C ALA A 20 8.58 -6.62 10.59
N GLN A 21 7.29 -6.95 10.46
CA GLN A 21 6.88 -7.72 9.29
C GLN A 21 7.04 -6.79 8.11
N THR A 22 8.15 -6.92 7.38
CA THR A 22 8.26 -6.48 6.00
C THR A 22 7.16 -7.19 5.23
N GLN A 23 5.95 -6.61 5.22
CA GLN A 23 4.82 -7.13 4.46
C GLN A 23 5.30 -7.20 3.01
N GLN A 24 5.44 -8.41 2.50
CA GLN A 24 5.73 -8.59 1.09
C GLN A 24 4.53 -8.07 0.29
N PRO A 25 4.76 -7.37 -0.84
CA PRO A 25 3.66 -6.88 -1.66
C PRO A 25 2.82 -8.06 -2.17
N SER A 26 1.51 -7.89 -2.23
CA SER A 26 0.62 -8.89 -2.83
C SER A 26 0.93 -9.10 -4.31
N ALA A 27 0.47 -10.22 -4.87
CA ALA A 27 0.61 -10.48 -6.31
C ALA A 27 -0.02 -9.35 -7.17
N LYS A 28 -1.14 -8.77 -6.71
CA LYS A 28 -1.78 -7.64 -7.36
C LYS A 28 -0.87 -6.41 -7.36
N VAL A 29 -0.33 -6.04 -6.20
CA VAL A 29 0.60 -4.91 -6.10
C VAL A 29 1.85 -5.13 -6.96
N GLN A 30 2.39 -6.35 -6.98
CA GLN A 30 3.53 -6.68 -7.84
C GLN A 30 3.20 -6.48 -9.33
N GLN A 31 2.04 -6.95 -9.79
CA GLN A 31 1.58 -6.77 -11.17
C GLN A 31 1.39 -5.29 -11.52
N GLU A 32 0.78 -4.50 -10.64
CA GLU A 32 0.58 -3.07 -10.85
C GLU A 32 1.92 -2.30 -10.92
N VAL A 33 2.88 -2.62 -10.04
CA VAL A 33 4.25 -2.07 -10.09
C VAL A 33 4.95 -2.48 -11.38
N GLU A 34 4.84 -3.74 -11.79
CA GLU A 34 5.45 -4.23 -13.03
C GLU A 34 4.87 -3.56 -14.27
N LEU A 35 3.55 -3.36 -14.31
CA LEU A 35 2.86 -2.68 -15.41
C LEU A 35 3.39 -1.26 -15.58
N ILE A 36 3.51 -0.51 -14.48
CA ILE A 36 4.03 0.86 -14.51
C ILE A 36 5.54 0.87 -14.84
N ARG A 37 6.32 -0.07 -14.29
CA ARG A 37 7.77 -0.19 -14.57
C ARG A 37 8.04 -0.46 -16.05
N LYS A 38 7.25 -1.34 -16.68
CA LYS A 38 7.38 -1.71 -18.10
C LYS A 38 6.85 -0.64 -19.06
N ALA A 39 6.12 0.35 -18.57
CA ALA A 39 5.57 1.44 -19.38
C ALA A 39 6.60 2.50 -19.80
N ASP A 40 7.90 2.27 -19.54
CA ASP A 40 9.01 3.11 -19.96
C ASP A 40 8.86 4.59 -19.51
N LEU A 41 8.29 4.83 -18.33
CA LEU A 41 8.14 6.20 -17.81
C LEU A 41 9.48 6.82 -17.37
N GLY A 42 10.59 6.08 -17.45
CA GLY A 42 11.89 6.52 -16.92
C GLY A 42 11.87 6.70 -15.40
N LEU A 43 11.14 5.84 -14.68
CA LEU A 43 11.11 5.88 -13.21
C LEU A 43 12.46 5.46 -12.63
N THR A 44 12.95 6.22 -11.67
CA THR A 44 14.12 5.82 -10.87
C THR A 44 13.78 4.69 -9.91
N ASP A 45 14.77 3.95 -9.43
CA ASP A 45 14.57 2.89 -8.43
C ASP A 45 13.90 3.41 -7.15
N VAL A 46 14.21 4.65 -6.76
CA VAL A 46 13.58 5.31 -5.62
C VAL A 46 12.08 5.55 -5.88
N GLN A 47 11.71 5.97 -7.08
CA GLN A 47 10.31 6.14 -7.46
C GLN A 47 9.59 4.78 -7.54
N ILE A 48 10.22 3.74 -8.06
CA ILE A 48 9.65 2.38 -8.08
C ILE A 48 9.44 1.85 -6.66
N SER A 49 10.39 2.08 -5.75
CA SER A 49 10.25 1.72 -4.34
C SER A 49 9.09 2.45 -3.67
N ARG A 50 8.99 3.78 -3.86
CA ARG A 50 7.89 4.60 -3.34
C ARG A 50 6.54 4.19 -3.91
N LEU A 51 6.48 3.89 -5.21
CA LEU A 51 5.28 3.40 -5.89
C LEU A 51 4.77 2.12 -5.24
N ARG A 52 5.67 1.16 -4.97
CA ARG A 52 5.32 -0.07 -4.26
C ARG A 52 4.74 0.23 -2.87
N THR A 53 5.35 1.13 -2.11
CA THR A 53 4.83 1.53 -0.79
C THR A 53 3.44 2.18 -0.89
N VAL A 54 3.22 3.06 -1.87
CA VAL A 54 1.91 3.67 -2.12
C VAL A 54 0.87 2.60 -2.42
N LEU A 55 1.14 1.69 -3.34
CA LEU A 55 0.20 0.64 -3.75
C LEU A 55 -0.13 -0.33 -2.61
N MET A 56 0.85 -0.70 -1.79
CA MET A 56 0.61 -1.49 -0.57
C MET A 56 -0.27 -0.75 0.44
N GLY A 57 -0.04 0.56 0.61
CA GLY A 57 -0.86 1.41 1.46
C GLY A 57 -2.30 1.50 0.98
N GLU A 58 -2.50 1.69 -0.33
CA GLU A 58 -3.81 1.72 -0.97
C GLU A 58 -4.56 0.39 -0.81
N GLU A 59 -3.89 -0.74 -1.05
CA GLU A 59 -4.48 -2.07 -0.86
C GLU A 59 -4.97 -2.27 0.57
N LYS A 60 -4.12 -1.96 1.56
CA LYS A 60 -4.48 -2.06 2.98
C LYS A 60 -5.63 -1.11 3.35
N GLN A 61 -5.62 0.12 2.82
CA GLN A 61 -6.67 1.10 3.08
C GLN A 61 -8.01 0.65 2.50
N LEU A 62 -8.00 0.04 1.32
CA LEU A 62 -9.20 -0.54 0.72
C LEU A 62 -9.70 -1.71 1.55
N GLU A 63 -8.84 -2.65 1.93
CA GLU A 63 -9.20 -3.79 2.78
C GLU A 63 -9.88 -3.35 4.08
N MET A 64 -9.27 -2.41 4.80
CA MET A 64 -9.84 -1.85 6.03
C MET A 64 -11.19 -1.16 5.76
N SER A 65 -11.31 -0.41 4.66
CA SER A 65 -12.56 0.26 4.30
C SER A 65 -13.67 -0.73 3.94
N MET A 66 -13.36 -1.80 3.20
CA MET A 66 -14.33 -2.82 2.81
C MET A 66 -14.84 -3.59 4.03
N LYS A 67 -13.94 -3.91 4.97
CA LYS A 67 -14.30 -4.54 6.24
C LYS A 67 -15.16 -3.63 7.11
N ALA A 68 -14.83 -2.34 7.21
CA ALA A 68 -15.62 -1.38 7.97
C ALA A 68 -17.03 -1.14 7.38
N LEU A 69 -17.22 -1.41 6.09
CA LEU A 69 -18.48 -1.24 5.36
C LEU A 69 -19.19 -2.58 5.10
N GLU A 70 -18.78 -3.66 5.76
CA GLU A 70 -19.36 -4.99 5.58
C GLU A 70 -20.88 -4.96 5.83
N GLY A 71 -21.64 -5.55 4.90
CA GLY A 71 -23.11 -5.51 4.92
C GLY A 71 -23.75 -4.24 4.31
N ASN A 72 -22.97 -3.20 3.99
CA ASN A 72 -23.47 -1.96 3.36
C ASN A 72 -23.01 -1.83 1.90
N LYS A 73 -23.66 -2.56 0.99
CA LYS A 73 -23.29 -2.65 -0.43
C LYS A 73 -23.22 -1.29 -1.14
N GLY A 74 -24.17 -0.37 -0.88
CA GLY A 74 -24.18 0.95 -1.52
C GLY A 74 -22.97 1.80 -1.14
N GLN A 75 -22.54 1.74 0.12
CA GLN A 75 -21.32 2.43 0.56
C GLN A 75 -20.05 1.73 0.06
N GLN A 76 -20.05 0.40 -0.04
CA GLN A 76 -18.91 -0.34 -0.61
C GLN A 76 -18.67 0.04 -2.07
N GLU A 77 -19.71 0.13 -2.90
CA GLU A 77 -19.60 0.57 -4.30
C GLU A 77 -19.07 2.01 -4.42
N THR A 78 -19.60 2.91 -3.59
CA THR A 78 -19.14 4.31 -3.55
C THR A 78 -17.67 4.38 -3.15
N ARG A 79 -17.26 3.59 -2.15
CA ARG A 79 -15.87 3.52 -1.69
C ARG A 79 -14.93 2.95 -2.75
N LEU A 80 -15.35 1.95 -3.51
CA LEU A 80 -14.55 1.38 -4.59
C LEU A 80 -14.25 2.41 -5.68
N LYS A 81 -15.25 3.21 -6.09
CA LYS A 81 -15.06 4.29 -7.07
C LYS A 81 -14.07 5.35 -6.57
N LEU A 82 -14.30 5.86 -5.36
CA LEU A 82 -13.41 6.86 -4.76
C LEU A 82 -11.99 6.33 -4.54
N HIS A 83 -11.85 5.04 -4.21
CA HIS A 83 -10.55 4.43 -4.00
C HIS A 83 -9.72 4.41 -5.28
N HIS A 84 -10.33 4.10 -6.43
CA HIS A 84 -9.62 4.13 -7.72
C HIS A 84 -9.03 5.51 -8.01
N ASP A 85 -9.84 6.57 -7.94
CA ASP A 85 -9.40 7.95 -8.18
C ASP A 85 -8.26 8.36 -7.22
N ASN A 86 -8.39 8.00 -5.94
CA ASN A 86 -7.36 8.28 -4.94
C ASN A 86 -6.06 7.50 -5.21
N LYS A 87 -6.16 6.23 -5.59
CA LYS A 87 -5.02 5.39 -5.97
C LYS A 87 -4.25 6.03 -7.12
N ILE A 88 -4.94 6.41 -8.20
CA ILE A 88 -4.30 7.04 -9.36
C ILE A 88 -3.64 8.36 -8.99
N ARG A 89 -4.31 9.22 -8.21
CA ARG A 89 -3.72 10.48 -7.73
C ARG A 89 -2.44 10.23 -6.93
N ASN A 90 -2.44 9.24 -6.04
CA ASN A 90 -1.30 8.95 -5.17
C ASN A 90 -0.12 8.35 -5.96
N ILE A 91 -0.40 7.52 -6.97
CA ILE A 91 0.61 7.02 -7.92
C ILE A 91 1.30 8.19 -8.66
N LYS A 92 0.50 9.13 -9.20
CA LYS A 92 1.02 10.32 -9.88
C LYS A 92 1.86 11.20 -8.96
N GLY A 93 1.55 11.24 -7.66
CA GLY A 93 2.33 11.98 -6.65
C GLY A 93 3.78 11.49 -6.48
N VAL A 94 4.12 10.29 -6.98
CA VAL A 94 5.50 9.75 -6.97
C VAL A 94 6.32 10.22 -8.18
N MET A 95 5.65 10.79 -9.19
CA MET A 95 6.19 11.08 -10.51
C MET A 95 6.48 12.58 -10.69
N SER A 96 7.36 12.91 -11.64
CA SER A 96 7.50 14.29 -12.14
C SER A 96 6.36 14.63 -13.11
N ALA A 97 6.17 15.91 -13.42
CA ALA A 97 5.12 16.35 -14.35
C ALA A 97 5.22 15.66 -15.73
N ALA A 98 6.42 15.59 -16.32
CA ALA A 98 6.64 14.92 -17.61
C ALA A 98 6.32 13.41 -17.55
N GLN A 99 6.59 12.76 -16.43
CA GLN A 99 6.26 11.35 -16.22
C GLN A 99 4.74 11.15 -16.07
N VAL A 100 4.04 12.08 -15.41
CA VAL A 100 2.57 12.08 -15.30
C VAL A 100 1.93 12.26 -16.67
N GLU A 101 2.45 13.17 -17.50
CA GLU A 101 1.96 13.36 -18.87
C GLU A 101 2.10 12.06 -19.69
N LYS A 102 3.25 11.37 -19.60
CA LYS A 102 3.44 10.07 -20.26
C LYS A 102 2.54 8.98 -19.67
N PHE A 103 2.32 8.97 -18.36
CA PHE A 103 1.39 8.05 -17.69
C PHE A 103 -0.03 8.21 -18.22
N ASP A 104 -0.49 9.45 -18.39
CA ASP A 104 -1.82 9.80 -18.90
C ASP A 104 -1.95 9.51 -20.39
N ALA A 105 -0.93 9.83 -21.19
CA ALA A 105 -0.89 9.51 -22.62
C ALA A 105 -0.99 7.99 -22.87
N LEU A 106 -0.40 7.17 -21.99
CA LEU A 106 -0.45 5.71 -22.04
C LEU A 106 -1.73 5.11 -21.42
N LYS A 107 -2.60 5.96 -20.85
CA LYS A 107 -3.84 5.58 -20.14
C LYS A 107 -3.57 4.50 -19.09
N LEU A 108 -2.49 4.65 -18.32
CA LEU A 108 -2.13 3.65 -17.32
C LEU A 108 -3.12 3.60 -16.15
N GLY A 109 -3.79 4.71 -15.85
CA GLY A 109 -4.83 4.76 -14.81
C GLY A 109 -6.01 3.82 -15.07
N ASP A 110 -6.39 3.64 -16.34
CA ASP A 110 -7.51 2.76 -16.74
C ASP A 110 -7.13 1.27 -16.66
N LYS A 111 -5.83 0.97 -16.62
CA LYS A 111 -5.27 -0.39 -16.61
C LYS A 111 -4.96 -0.89 -15.19
N LEU A 112 -5.15 -0.04 -14.18
CA LEU A 112 -4.90 -0.29 -12.76
C LEU A 112 -6.22 -0.36 -12.00
#